data_AF-A0A6A0AJZ1-F1
#
_entry.id   AF-A0A6A0AJZ1-F1
#
_cell.length_a   1.000
_cell.length_b   1.000
_cell.length_c   1.000
_cell.angle_alpha   90.00
_cell.angle_beta   90.00
_cell.angle_gamma   90.00
#
_symmetry.space_group_name_H-M   'P 1'
#
loop_
_entity.id
_entity.type
_entity.pdbx_description
1 polymer ?
#
loop_
_entity_poly.entity_id
_entity_poly.type
_entity_poly.pdbx_seq_one_letter_code
_entity_poly.pdbx_strand_id
1 'polypeptide(L)' 'MEPVPEQLGIDWQASNGCIDRLEVNNFKSYRGVQNIGPFKSFTAVVGPNGSGKSNLMDAISFVLGVRTAQLRGSLKEL' A
#
# COMPACT_ATOMS: atom_id res chain seq x y z
N MET A 1 20.07 33.86 32.82
CA MET A 1 19.81 32.81 31.81
C MET A 1 18.40 32.36 32.06
N GLU A 2 17.44 32.90 31.30
CA GLU A 2 16.03 32.53 31.40
C GLU A 2 15.87 31.05 31.02
N PRO A 3 15.08 30.24 31.76
CA PRO A 3 14.82 28.86 31.40
C PRO A 3 14.03 28.81 30.09
N VAL A 4 14.46 27.94 29.17
CA VAL A 4 13.82 27.77 27.86
C VAL A 4 12.41 27.19 28.07
N PRO A 5 11.35 27.78 27.47
CA PRO A 5 9.99 27.28 27.64
C PRO A 5 9.85 25.86 27.06
N GLU A 6 9.23 24.97 27.84
CA GLU A 6 8.81 23.64 27.44
C GLU A 6 7.90 23.75 26.21
N GLN A 7 8.48 23.49 25.03
CA GLN A 7 7.81 23.63 23.75
C GLN A 7 6.63 22.64 23.70
N LEU A 8 5.43 23.19 23.46
CA LEU A 8 4.18 22.50 23.15
C LEU A 8 4.44 21.11 22.56
N GLY A 9 4.08 20.07 23.33
CA GLY A 9 4.33 18.66 23.06
C GLY A 9 3.62 18.11 21.83
N ILE A 10 4.00 18.62 20.65
CA ILE A 10 3.84 17.91 19.39
C ILE A 10 5.18 17.26 19.14
N ASP A 11 5.28 16.01 19.60
CA ASP A 11 6.39 15.15 19.26
C ASP A 11 6.34 14.88 17.75
N TRP A 12 7.17 15.60 16.98
CA TRP A 12 7.41 15.31 15.57
C TRP A 12 8.35 14.10 15.38
N GLN A 13 8.64 13.32 16.43
CA GLN A 13 9.34 12.05 16.29
C GLN A 13 8.46 11.03 15.55
N ALA A 14 8.54 11.11 14.22
CA ALA A 14 8.31 10.02 13.29
C ALA A 14 6.96 9.28 13.43
N SER A 15 5.85 9.94 13.09
CA SER A 15 4.74 9.18 12.53
C SER A 15 5.17 8.65 11.16
N ASN A 16 5.89 7.52 11.12
CA ASN A 16 6.13 6.81 9.86
C ASN A 16 4.75 6.51 9.26
N GLY A 17 4.42 7.17 8.14
CA GLY A 17 3.16 6.94 7.45
C GLY A 17 3.03 5.46 7.10
N CYS A 18 1.90 4.86 7.45
CA CYS A 18 1.57 3.50 7.04
C CYS A 18 0.35 3.50 6.11
N ILE A 19 0.31 2.50 5.23
CA ILE A 19 -0.91 2.20 4.48
C ILE A 19 -1.91 1.63 5.51
N ASP A 20 -3.13 2.15 5.59
CA ASP A 20 -4.19 1.59 6.45
C ASP A 20 -4.99 0.52 5.68
N ARG A 21 -5.49 0.88 4.50
CA ARG A 21 -6.36 0.05 3.66
C ARG A 21 -6.09 0.30 2.18
N LEU A 22 -6.30 -0.74 1.38
CA LEU A 22 -6.35 -0.65 -0.07
C LEU A 22 -7.73 -1.12 -0.55
N GLU A 23 -8.49 -0.22 -1.18
CA GLU A 23 -9.71 -0.56 -1.91
C GLU A 23 -9.39 -0.66 -3.40
N VAL A 24 -9.75 -1.77 -4.02
CA VAL A 24 -9.43 -2.06 -5.42
C VAL A 24 -10.68 -2.54 -6.14
N ASN A 25 -11.00 -1.95 -7.29
CA ASN A 25 -12.15 -2.35 -8.10
C ASN A 25 -11.69 -2.88 -9.46
N ASN A 26 -12.05 -4.12 -9.80
CA ASN A 26 -11.79 -4.75 -11.10
C ASN A 26 -10.32 -4.68 -11.56
N PHE A 27 -9.38 -5.06 -10.70
CA PHE A 27 -7.95 -5.03 -10.99
C PHE A 27 -7.35 -6.43 -11.13
N LYS A 28 -6.93 -6.80 -12.34
CA LYS A 28 -6.39 -8.14 -12.66
C LYS A 28 -7.34 -9.25 -12.18
N SER A 29 -6.89 -10.12 -11.29
CA SER A 29 -7.71 -11.21 -10.74
C SER A 29 -8.69 -10.76 -9.66
N TYR A 30 -8.62 -9.52 -9.18
CA TYR A 30 -9.55 -8.96 -8.20
C TYR A 30 -10.81 -8.47 -8.91
N ARG A 31 -11.87 -9.29 -8.88
CA ARG A 31 -13.18 -8.96 -9.45
C ARG A 31 -14.04 -8.18 -8.45
N GLY A 32 -14.77 -7.18 -8.94
CA GLY A 32 -15.58 -6.30 -8.09
C GLY A 32 -14.72 -5.48 -7.13
N VAL A 33 -15.36 -4.94 -6.09
CA VAL A 33 -14.70 -4.16 -5.04
C VAL A 33 -14.07 -5.09 -4.01
N GLN A 34 -12.76 -4.97 -3.83
CA GLN A 34 -11.97 -5.72 -2.87
C GLN A 34 -11.39 -4.75 -1.83
N ASN A 35 -11.64 -5.05 -0.56
CA ASN A 35 -11.15 -4.28 0.57
C ASN A 35 -10.03 -5.04 1.28
N ILE A 36 -8.79 -4.59 1.10
CA ILE A 36 -7.59 -5.27 1.61
C ILE A 36 -7.02 -4.46 2.79
N GLY A 37 -6.87 -5.12 3.93
CA GLY A 37 -6.44 -4.52 5.18
C GLY A 37 -7.41 -4.83 6.34
N PRO A 38 -7.21 -4.22 7.52
CA PRO A 38 -6.21 -3.19 7.82
C PRO A 38 -4.77 -3.73 7.79
N PHE A 39 -3.83 -2.92 7.31
CA PHE A 39 -2.41 -3.24 7.37
C PHE A 39 -1.81 -2.82 8.71
N LYS A 40 -0.87 -3.63 9.21
CA LYS A 40 -0.09 -3.33 10.40
C LYS A 40 1.35 -3.01 10.01
N SER A 41 2.13 -2.55 10.98
CA SER A 41 3.59 -2.32 10.86
C SER A 41 4.33 -3.52 10.25
N PHE A 42 3.86 -4.74 10.50
CA PHE A 42 4.25 -5.92 9.73
C PHE A 42 3.00 -6.66 9.24
N THR A 43 2.94 -6.93 7.93
CA THR A 43 1.85 -7.66 7.30
C THR A 43 2.42 -8.68 6.32
N ALA A 44 2.07 -9.96 6.50
CA ALA A 44 2.45 -11.04 5.58
C ALA A 44 1.29 -11.38 4.64
N VAL A 45 1.56 -11.47 3.33
CA VAL A 45 0.58 -11.82 2.31
C VAL A 45 0.77 -13.28 1.92
N VAL A 46 -0.16 -14.15 2.32
CA VAL A 46 -0.06 -15.61 2.15
C VAL A 46 -1.28 -16.20 1.42
N GLY A 47 -1.15 -17.43 0.91
CA GLY A 47 -2.22 -18.12 0.18
C GLY A 47 -1.70 -19.02 -0.97
N PRO A 48 -2.57 -19.85 -1.58
CA PRO A 48 -2.20 -20.83 -2.61
C PRO A 48 -1.55 -20.20 -3.85
N ASN A 49 -0.79 -20.98 -4.62
CA ASN A 49 -0.24 -20.53 -5.90
C ASN A 49 -1.37 -20.12 -6.85
N GLY A 50 -1.21 -18.98 -7.53
CA GLY A 50 -2.23 -18.43 -8.43
C GLY A 50 -3.37 -17.63 -7.75
N SER A 51 -3.41 -17.51 -6.42
CA SER A 51 -4.49 -16.79 -5.71
C SER A 51 -4.47 -15.26 -5.85
N GLY A 52 -3.56 -14.69 -6.65
CA GLY A 52 -3.49 -13.25 -6.89
C GLY A 52 -2.65 -12.43 -5.91
N LYS A 53 -1.89 -13.05 -4.99
CA LYS A 53 -1.05 -12.34 -3.99
C LYS A 53 -0.13 -11.28 -4.59
N SER A 54 0.51 -11.56 -5.72
CA SER A 54 1.38 -10.60 -6.43
C SER A 54 0.59 -9.40 -6.98
N ASN A 55 -0.70 -9.56 -7.27
CA ASN A 55 -1.54 -8.48 -7.77
C ASN A 55 -1.79 -7.40 -6.71
N LEU A 56 -1.67 -7.72 -5.42
CA LEU A 56 -1.66 -6.70 -4.36
C LEU A 56 -0.47 -5.75 -4.53
N MET A 57 0.73 -6.30 -4.73
CA MET A 57 1.92 -5.48 -4.98
C MET A 57 1.82 -4.73 -6.31
N ASP A 58 1.27 -5.35 -7.35
CA ASP A 58 1.03 -4.66 -8.62
C ASP A 58 0.07 -3.46 -8.47
N ALA A 59 -0.99 -3.58 -7.64
CA ALA A 59 -1.93 -2.49 -7.38
C ALA A 59 -1.25 -1.32 -6.65
N ILE A 60 -0.44 -1.61 -5.64
CA ILE A 60 0.35 -0.61 -4.91
C ILE A 60 1.33 0.08 -5.87
N SER A 61 2.09 -0.70 -6.63
CA SER A 61 3.06 -0.17 -7.61
C SER A 61 2.39 0.66 -8.71
N PHE A 62 1.18 0.29 -9.15
CA PHE A 62 0.38 1.07 -10.10
C PHE A 62 0.03 2.45 -9.57
N VAL A 63 -0.49 2.53 -8.34
CA VAL A 63 -0.85 3.81 -7.69
C VAL A 63 0.37 4.68 -7.44
N LEU A 64 1.52 4.08 -7.11
CA LEU A 64 2.78 4.80 -6.89
C LEU A 64 3.48 5.22 -8.20
N GLY A 65 2.92 4.92 -9.37
CA GLY A 65 3.48 5.31 -10.67
C GLY A 65 4.79 4.61 -11.03
N VAL A 66 5.06 3.44 -10.45
CA VAL A 66 6.23 2.62 -10.83
C VAL A 66 6.07 2.17 -12.29
N ARG A 67 7.14 2.30 -13.09
CA ARG A 67 7.09 2.05 -14.55
C ARG A 67 6.45 0.69 -14.85
N THR A 68 5.48 0.69 -15.77
CA THR A 68 4.67 -0.48 -16.17
C THR A 68 5.49 -1.69 -16.61
N ALA A 69 6.72 -1.50 -17.08
CA ALA A 69 7.64 -2.60 -17.42
C ALA A 69 8.00 -3.50 -16.23
N GLN A 70 7.84 -3.01 -14.98
CA GLN A 70 8.07 -3.79 -13.76
C GLN A 70 6.79 -4.47 -13.24
N LEU A 71 5.61 -4.08 -13.75
CA LEU A 71 4.34 -4.73 -13.44
C LEU A 71 4.19 -5.99 -14.28
N ARG A 72 3.78 -7.09 -13.65
CA ARG A 72 3.57 -8.35 -14.39
C ARG A 72 2.27 -8.28 -15.18
N GLY A 73 2.37 -8.02 -16.49
CA GLY A 73 1.25 -8.06 -17.44
C GLY A 73 1.43 -7.07 -18.58
N SER A 74 1.34 -7.54 -19.82
CA SER A 74 1.18 -6.66 -20.99
C SER A 74 -0.26 -6.17 -21.04
N LEU A 75 -0.46 -4.84 -21.17
CA LEU A 75 -1.74 -4.32 -21.65
C LEU A 75 -1.88 -4.78 -23.11
N LYS A 76 -2.45 -5.96 -23.33
CA LYS A 76 -2.89 -6.39 -24.66
C LYS A 76 -4.34 -5.94 -24.81
N GLU A 77 -4.56 -5.12 -25.84
CA GLU A 77 -5.83 -4.63 -26.38
C GLU A 77 -6.57 -3.55 -25.54
N LEU A 78 -6.32 -2.30 -25.93
CA LEU A 78 -7.36 -1.51 -26.59
C LEU A 78 -7.19 -1.65 -28.11
#